data_AF-A0A542ITL0-F1
#
_entry.id   AF-A0A542ITL0-F1
#
_cell.length_a   1.000
_cell.length_b   1.000
_cell.length_c   1.000
_cell.angle_alpha   90.00
_cell.angle_beta   90.00
_cell.angle_gamma   90.00
#
_symmetry.space_group_name_H-M   'P 1'
#
loop_
_entity.id
_entity.type
_entity.pdbx_description
1 polymer ?
#
loop_
_entity_poly.entity_id
_entity_poly.type
_entity_poly.pdbx_seq_one_letter_code
_entity_poly.pdbx_strand_id
1 'polypeptide(L)'
;MGGSMYERKDLSGPSHSSLRDRIWAELAAFGPFAVHTDTKGIDAGGISTPVRRATGGETVIARFAIASGPGTGADAPECLATFKPDRPGPHHAAFLLTVLTNELTEFARTRQLSGLAQTIRSIGLMKGTPCSLNVDGVPVLGWALLADGASGIACEHRDRILMWLGTEQAVIPRSISTKIMTSTGWQEDNC
;
A
#
# COMPACT_ATOMS: atom_id res chain seq x y z
N MET A 1 -41.64 -34.86 -42.88
CA MET A 1 -40.33 -34.83 -42.20
C MET A 1 -39.56 -33.63 -42.73
N GLY A 2 -39.22 -32.68 -41.87
CA GLY A 2 -38.55 -31.43 -42.25
C GLY A 2 -38.25 -30.61 -41.01
N GLY A 3 -37.32 -31.10 -40.18
CA GLY A 3 -36.85 -30.39 -38.99
C GLY A 3 -35.77 -29.40 -39.39
N SER A 4 -36.09 -28.11 -39.38
CA SER A 4 -35.12 -27.03 -39.53
C SER A 4 -34.30 -26.91 -38.26
N MET A 5 -33.01 -27.24 -38.33
CA MET A 5 -32.01 -26.96 -37.30
C MET A 5 -31.83 -25.46 -37.17
N TYR A 6 -32.43 -24.86 -36.15
CA TYR A 6 -31.85 -23.66 -35.55
C TYR A 6 -30.77 -24.15 -34.59
N GLU A 7 -29.53 -24.20 -35.06
CA GLU A 7 -28.38 -24.19 -34.16
C GLU A 7 -28.49 -22.91 -33.32
N ARG A 8 -28.95 -23.07 -32.08
CA ARG A 8 -28.64 -22.09 -31.04
C ARG A 8 -27.13 -22.12 -30.87
N LYS A 9 -26.46 -21.18 -31.53
CA LYS A 9 -25.18 -20.67 -31.03
C LYS A 9 -25.47 -20.19 -29.62
N ASP A 10 -25.03 -20.96 -28.64
CA ASP A 10 -24.81 -20.45 -27.30
C ASP A 10 -23.82 -19.29 -27.44
N LEU A 11 -24.38 -18.09 -27.52
CA LEU A 11 -23.69 -16.85 -27.23
C LEU A 11 -23.43 -16.86 -25.73
N SER A 12 -22.46 -17.67 -25.30
CA SER A 12 -21.69 -17.39 -24.10
C SER A 12 -20.96 -16.08 -24.37
N GLY A 13 -21.69 -14.98 -24.18
CA GLY A 13 -21.16 -13.63 -24.16
C GLY A 13 -20.05 -13.54 -23.10
N PRO A 14 -19.17 -12.53 -23.20
CA PRO A 14 -18.02 -12.41 -22.32
C PRO A 14 -18.50 -12.42 -20.87
N SER A 15 -17.99 -13.36 -20.07
CA SER A 15 -18.22 -13.40 -18.64
C SER A 15 -17.87 -12.03 -18.07
N HIS A 16 -18.87 -11.27 -17.64
CA HIS A 16 -18.65 -10.02 -16.93
C HIS A 16 -17.94 -10.34 -15.62
N SER A 17 -16.61 -10.32 -15.62
CA SER A 17 -15.82 -10.40 -14.39
C SER A 17 -16.30 -9.31 -13.45
N SER A 18 -16.63 -9.68 -12.22
CA SER A 18 -17.09 -8.72 -11.23
C SER A 18 -16.00 -7.68 -11.00
N LEU A 19 -16.37 -6.46 -10.58
CA LEU A 19 -15.39 -5.42 -10.24
C LEU A 19 -14.35 -5.97 -9.23
N ARG A 20 -14.81 -6.81 -8.31
CA ARG A 20 -13.96 -7.53 -7.36
C ARG A 20 -12.94 -8.40 -8.09
N ASP A 21 -13.35 -9.29 -8.99
CA ASP A 21 -12.40 -10.17 -9.68
C ASP A 21 -11.32 -9.40 -10.45
N ARG A 22 -11.67 -8.24 -11.02
CA ARG A 22 -10.70 -7.37 -11.70
C ARG A 22 -9.69 -6.76 -10.74
N ILE A 23 -10.14 -6.20 -9.62
CA ILE A 23 -9.27 -5.64 -8.58
C ILE A 23 -8.29 -6.70 -8.07
N TRP A 24 -8.79 -7.93 -7.86
CA TRP A 24 -7.96 -9.02 -7.37
C TRP A 24 -6.95 -9.51 -8.42
N ALA A 25 -7.35 -9.55 -9.70
CA ALA A 25 -6.43 -9.86 -10.78
C ALA A 25 -5.32 -8.79 -10.92
N GLU A 26 -5.66 -7.50 -10.79
CA GLU A 26 -4.68 -6.41 -10.79
C GLU A 26 -3.71 -6.50 -9.61
N LEU A 27 -4.21 -6.79 -8.40
CA LEU A 27 -3.37 -6.98 -7.22
C LEU A 27 -2.47 -8.22 -7.34
N ALA A 28 -2.97 -9.30 -7.93
CA ALA A 28 -2.15 -10.48 -8.22
C ALA A 28 -1.03 -10.15 -9.22
N ALA A 29 -1.33 -9.38 -10.27
CA ALA A 29 -0.34 -8.92 -11.25
C ALA A 29 0.67 -7.91 -10.65
N PHE A 30 0.24 -7.11 -9.68
CA PHE A 30 1.11 -6.23 -8.93
C PHE A 30 2.19 -7.02 -8.16
N GLY A 31 1.82 -8.19 -7.61
CA GLY A 31 2.70 -9.07 -6.84
C GLY A 31 2.70 -8.75 -5.35
N PRO A 32 3.78 -9.06 -4.59
CA PRO A 32 3.82 -8.79 -3.16
C PRO A 32 3.60 -7.31 -2.81
N PHE A 33 2.78 -7.06 -1.80
CA PHE A 33 2.58 -5.74 -1.22
C PHE A 33 2.56 -5.81 0.30
N ALA A 34 2.93 -4.71 0.95
CA ALA A 34 2.89 -4.55 2.39
C ALA A 34 1.45 -4.62 2.90
N VAL A 35 1.21 -5.49 3.88
CA VAL A 35 -0.14 -5.77 4.43
C VAL A 35 -0.26 -5.59 5.92
N HIS A 36 0.85 -5.53 6.65
CA HIS A 36 0.82 -5.51 8.10
C HIS A 36 2.11 -4.93 8.68
N THR A 37 2.01 -4.42 9.90
CA THR A 37 3.11 -3.93 10.73
C THR A 37 3.08 -4.62 12.09
N ASP A 38 4.11 -4.45 12.92
CA ASP A 38 4.08 -4.91 14.33
C ASP A 38 3.22 -4.02 15.25
N THR A 39 2.45 -3.08 14.71
CA THR A 39 1.57 -2.22 15.49
C THR A 39 0.37 -3.01 16.01
N LYS A 40 0.24 -3.14 17.33
CA LYS A 40 -0.86 -3.88 17.96
C LYS A 40 -2.20 -3.14 17.83
N GLY A 41 -3.27 -3.91 17.64
CA GLY A 41 -4.66 -3.40 17.66
C GLY A 41 -5.10 -2.75 16.35
N ILE A 42 -4.39 -3.02 15.26
CA ILE A 42 -4.65 -2.48 13.92
C ILE A 42 -4.76 -3.65 12.94
N ASP A 43 -5.90 -3.74 12.24
CA ASP A 43 -6.19 -4.78 11.25
C ASP A 43 -6.33 -4.20 9.85
N ALA A 44 -6.08 -5.03 8.83
CA ALA A 44 -6.24 -4.62 7.44
C ALA A 44 -7.72 -4.29 7.14
N GLY A 45 -7.99 -3.02 6.86
CA GLY A 45 -9.35 -2.54 6.55
C GLY A 45 -9.65 -2.57 5.05
N GLY A 46 -8.65 -2.31 4.20
CA GLY A 46 -8.84 -2.31 2.76
C GLY A 46 -7.56 -2.10 1.97
N ILE A 47 -7.64 -2.35 0.67
CA ILE A 47 -6.53 -2.22 -0.26
C ILE A 47 -6.97 -1.47 -1.52
N SER A 48 -6.14 -0.54 -1.99
CA SER A 48 -6.37 0.14 -3.26
C SER A 48 -6.04 -0.77 -4.44
N THR A 49 -6.64 -0.52 -5.60
CA THR A 49 -6.08 -0.98 -6.86
C THR A 49 -4.69 -0.36 -7.09
N PRO A 50 -3.83 -1.00 -7.89
CA PRO A 50 -2.59 -0.37 -8.34
C PRO A 50 -2.90 0.94 -9.07
N VAL A 51 -2.19 2.02 -8.69
CA VAL A 51 -2.32 3.34 -9.33
C VAL A 51 -0.98 3.77 -9.90
N ARG A 52 -0.97 4.11 -11.18
CA ARG A 52 0.20 4.64 -11.88
C ARG A 52 0.63 5.99 -11.29
N ARG A 53 1.92 6.16 -11.02
CA ARG A 53 2.49 7.42 -10.49
C ARG A 53 3.32 8.17 -11.53
N ALA A 54 3.38 9.49 -11.35
CA ALA A 54 4.22 10.37 -12.17
C ALA A 54 5.72 10.10 -12.01
N THR A 55 6.15 9.57 -10.86
CA THR A 55 7.55 9.18 -10.59
C THR A 55 8.01 7.92 -11.32
N GLY A 56 7.12 7.26 -12.08
CA GLY A 56 7.42 6.05 -12.86
C GLY A 56 7.26 4.78 -12.03
N GLY A 57 6.13 4.10 -12.20
CA GLY A 57 5.78 2.89 -11.45
C GLY A 57 4.32 2.90 -10.98
N GLU A 58 3.97 1.91 -10.18
CA GLU A 58 2.61 1.71 -9.64
C GLU A 58 2.63 1.66 -8.11
N THR A 59 1.65 2.27 -7.46
CA THR A 59 1.48 2.21 -6.00
C THR A 59 0.24 1.43 -5.63
N VAL A 60 0.36 0.57 -4.61
CA VAL A 60 -0.76 -0.04 -3.89
C VAL A 60 -0.73 0.42 -2.44
N ILE A 61 -1.87 0.81 -1.90
CA ILE A 61 -2.01 1.29 -0.52
C ILE A 61 -2.90 0.32 0.27
N ALA A 62 -2.34 -0.27 1.33
CA ALA A 62 -3.09 -0.99 2.34
C ALA A 62 -3.46 -0.03 3.49
N ARG A 63 -4.77 0.10 3.73
CA ARG A 63 -5.34 0.90 4.82
C ARG A 63 -5.75 -0.01 5.97
N PHE A 64 -5.68 0.55 7.16
CA PHE A 64 -5.99 -0.19 8.37
C PHE A 64 -7.14 0.43 9.15
N ALA A 65 -7.78 -0.41 9.95
CA ALA A 65 -8.79 -0.01 10.92
C ALA A 65 -8.32 -0.38 12.33
N ILE A 66 -8.79 0.38 13.32
CA ILE A 66 -8.57 0.06 14.74
C ILE A 66 -9.41 -1.17 15.06
N ALA A 67 -8.74 -2.27 15.41
CA ALA A 67 -9.37 -3.57 15.62
C ALA A 67 -10.08 -3.68 16.98
N SER A 68 -9.56 -2.99 17.99
CA SER A 68 -10.07 -3.08 19.37
C SER A 68 -9.81 -1.82 20.18
N GLY A 69 -10.64 -1.58 21.19
CA GLY A 69 -10.55 -0.41 22.08
C GLY A 69 -11.39 0.79 21.61
N PRO A 70 -11.21 1.97 22.22
CA PRO A 70 -11.91 3.18 21.82
C PRO A 70 -11.63 3.52 20.34
N GLY A 71 -12.69 3.71 19.55
CA GLY A 71 -12.56 3.93 18.11
C GLY A 71 -12.46 2.65 17.26
N THR A 72 -12.81 1.48 17.81
CA THR A 72 -12.93 0.23 17.03
C THR A 72 -13.77 0.45 15.76
N GLY A 73 -13.25 -0.03 14.62
CA GLY A 73 -13.86 0.13 13.31
C GLY A 73 -13.59 1.46 12.62
N ALA A 74 -12.95 2.43 13.30
CA ALA A 74 -12.48 3.64 12.65
C ALA A 74 -11.17 3.39 11.88
N ASP A 75 -10.92 4.21 10.86
CA ASP A 75 -9.66 4.18 10.12
C ASP A 75 -8.49 4.47 11.07
N ALA A 76 -7.52 3.55 11.14
CA ALA A 76 -6.29 3.74 11.91
C ALA A 76 -5.52 4.94 11.38
N PRO A 77 -4.71 5.67 12.17
CA PRO A 77 -3.97 6.85 11.73
C PRO A 77 -2.80 6.55 10.78
N GLU A 78 -2.70 5.33 10.25
CA GLU A 78 -1.58 4.88 9.43
C GLU A 78 -2.03 4.09 8.20
N CYS A 79 -1.14 3.95 7.23
CA CYS A 79 -1.27 3.04 6.10
C CYS A 79 0.11 2.55 5.61
N LEU A 80 0.09 1.49 4.83
CA LEU A 80 1.26 0.98 4.12
C LEU A 80 1.11 1.27 2.63
N ALA A 81 2.17 1.78 2.01
CA ALA A 81 2.24 1.96 0.57
C ALA A 81 3.36 1.07 0.02
N THR A 82 3.05 0.29 -1.02
CA THR A 82 4.04 -0.44 -1.81
C THR A 82 4.12 0.19 -3.18
N PHE A 83 5.33 0.61 -3.56
CA PHE A 83 5.61 1.15 -4.88
C PHE A 83 6.44 0.14 -5.67
N LYS A 84 5.96 -0.19 -6.88
CA LYS A 84 6.63 -1.03 -7.87
C LYS A 84 7.17 -0.13 -8.98
N PRO A 85 8.49 0.14 -9.01
CA PRO A 85 9.13 0.95 -10.05
C PRO A 85 9.04 0.30 -11.42
N ASP A 86 9.11 1.10 -12.49
CA ASP A 86 9.15 0.59 -13.87
C ASP A 86 10.43 -0.15 -14.23
N ARG A 87 11.53 0.29 -13.61
CA ARG A 87 12.86 -0.25 -13.83
C ARG A 87 13.33 -0.89 -12.53
N PRO A 88 13.70 -2.18 -12.56
CA PRO A 88 14.28 -2.83 -11.39
C PRO A 88 15.68 -2.27 -11.11
N GLY A 89 16.14 -2.43 -9.88
CA GLY A 89 17.52 -2.13 -9.49
C GLY A 89 17.62 -1.30 -8.21
N PRO A 90 18.83 -1.17 -7.66
CA PRO A 90 19.03 -0.50 -6.39
C PRO A 90 18.68 0.98 -6.53
N HIS A 91 17.77 1.45 -5.69
CA HIS A 91 17.33 2.82 -5.66
C HIS A 91 18.17 3.62 -4.68
N HIS A 92 18.77 4.71 -5.17
CA HIS A 92 19.52 5.62 -4.32
C HIS A 92 18.60 6.32 -3.31
N ALA A 93 19.17 6.74 -2.17
CA ALA A 93 18.45 7.41 -1.09
C ALA A 93 17.54 8.56 -1.56
N ALA A 94 18.01 9.40 -2.50
CA ALA A 94 17.20 10.49 -3.02
C ALA A 94 15.93 10.02 -3.75
N PHE A 95 15.95 8.86 -4.43
CA PHE A 95 14.77 8.31 -5.09
C PHE A 95 13.76 7.82 -4.06
N LEU A 96 14.23 7.08 -3.06
CA LEU A 96 13.40 6.63 -1.93
C LEU A 96 12.71 7.81 -1.24
N LEU A 97 13.47 8.88 -0.97
CA LEU A 97 12.93 10.10 -0.34
C LEU A 97 11.95 10.85 -1.24
N THR A 98 12.17 10.89 -2.55
CA THR A 98 11.21 11.50 -3.49
C THR A 98 9.88 10.74 -3.51
N VAL A 99 9.93 9.41 -3.61
CA VAL A 99 8.72 8.58 -3.59
C VAL A 99 8.00 8.70 -2.25
N LEU A 100 8.73 8.61 -1.14
CA LEU A 100 8.18 8.79 0.21
C LEU A 100 7.52 10.16 0.39
N THR A 101 8.17 11.23 -0.05
CA THR A 101 7.64 12.60 0.03
C THR A 101 6.30 12.73 -0.70
N ASN A 102 6.20 12.15 -1.90
CA ASN A 102 4.98 12.20 -2.69
C ASN A 102 3.84 11.43 -2.02
N GLU A 103 4.10 10.21 -1.56
CA GLU A 103 3.08 9.39 -0.91
C GLU A 103 2.67 9.97 0.46
N LEU A 104 3.61 10.53 1.23
CA LEU A 104 3.31 11.19 2.49
C LEU A 104 2.49 12.48 2.31
N THR A 105 2.77 13.24 1.24
CA THR A 105 1.96 14.41 0.86
C THR A 105 0.53 14.01 0.52
N GLU A 106 0.35 12.93 -0.25
CA GLU A 106 -0.97 12.43 -0.63
C GLU A 106 -1.72 11.84 0.57
N PHE A 107 -1.02 11.16 1.46
CA PHE A 107 -1.54 10.69 2.74
C PHE A 107 -2.07 11.86 3.59
N ALA A 108 -1.27 12.92 3.76
CA ALA A 108 -1.67 14.10 4.53
C ALA A 108 -2.94 14.76 3.95
N ARG A 109 -3.03 14.86 2.62
CA ARG A 109 -4.23 15.36 1.92
C ARG A 109 -5.45 14.49 2.19
N THR A 110 -5.30 13.18 2.02
CA THR A 110 -6.40 12.21 2.18
C THR A 110 -6.92 12.18 3.62
N ARG A 111 -6.04 12.34 4.61
CA ARG A 111 -6.40 12.36 6.03
C ARG A 111 -6.98 13.68 6.51
N GLN A 112 -7.00 14.72 5.68
CA GLN A 112 -7.47 16.06 6.03
C GLN A 112 -6.83 16.55 7.35
N LEU A 113 -5.52 16.34 7.50
CA LEU A 113 -4.81 16.70 8.72
C LEU A 113 -5.01 18.19 9.02
N SER A 114 -5.31 18.52 10.27
CA SER A 114 -5.40 19.91 10.73
C SER A 114 -4.06 20.60 10.48
N GLY A 115 -4.05 21.63 9.65
CA GLY A 115 -2.81 22.29 9.25
C GLY A 115 -2.10 21.67 8.04
N LEU A 116 -2.81 20.97 7.16
CA LEU A 116 -2.29 20.38 5.90
C LEU A 116 -1.25 21.26 5.17
N ALA A 117 -1.52 22.57 5.01
CA ALA A 117 -0.58 23.47 4.34
C ALA A 117 0.77 23.58 5.07
N GLN A 118 0.75 23.56 6.40
CA GLN A 118 1.95 23.52 7.22
C GLN A 118 2.65 22.17 7.13
N THR A 119 1.90 21.06 7.19
CA THR A 119 2.44 19.70 7.00
C THR A 119 3.14 19.54 5.65
N ILE A 120 2.52 19.99 4.56
CA ILE A 120 3.14 19.90 3.22
C ILE A 120 4.42 20.75 3.14
N ARG A 121 4.42 21.94 3.77
CA ARG A 121 5.62 22.78 3.83
C ARG A 121 6.74 22.12 4.62
N SER A 122 6.44 21.55 5.79
CA SER A 122 7.45 20.89 6.62
C SER A 122 8.03 19.68 5.90
N ILE A 123 7.21 18.86 5.24
CA ILE A 123 7.67 17.74 4.38
C ILE A 123 8.71 18.22 3.36
N GLY A 124 8.44 19.31 2.64
CA GLY A 124 9.35 19.83 1.60
C GLY A 124 10.69 20.37 2.12
N LEU A 125 10.81 20.62 3.44
CA LEU A 125 12.02 21.14 4.08
C LEU A 125 12.84 20.05 4.79
N MET A 126 12.27 18.86 5.00
CA MET A 126 12.91 17.83 5.79
C MET A 126 14.02 17.10 5.04
N LYS A 127 15.11 16.85 5.76
CA LYS A 127 16.15 15.92 5.31
C LYS A 127 15.81 14.54 5.86
N GLY A 128 15.84 13.55 4.97
CA GLY A 128 15.65 12.16 5.36
C GLY A 128 16.71 11.68 6.36
N THR A 129 16.30 10.87 7.33
CA THR A 129 17.20 10.26 8.31
C THR A 129 17.28 8.75 8.06
N PRO A 130 18.48 8.13 8.02
CA PRO A 130 18.58 6.69 7.88
C PRO A 130 17.95 5.97 9.09
N CYS A 131 17.28 4.85 8.85
CA CYS A 131 16.66 4.04 9.89
C CYS A 131 16.77 2.54 9.57
N SER A 132 16.66 1.69 10.59
CA SER A 132 16.62 0.24 10.43
C SER A 132 15.19 -0.25 10.53
N LEU A 133 14.77 -1.11 9.61
CA LEU A 133 13.43 -1.71 9.57
C LEU A 133 13.56 -3.19 9.22
N ASN A 134 12.71 -4.04 9.79
CA ASN A 134 12.63 -5.44 9.36
C ASN A 134 11.53 -5.62 8.32
N VAL A 135 11.84 -6.23 7.18
CA VAL A 135 10.86 -6.62 6.17
C VAL A 135 10.85 -8.12 6.02
N ASP A 136 9.71 -8.76 6.30
CA ASP A 136 9.58 -10.23 6.31
C ASP A 136 10.69 -10.91 7.17
N GLY A 137 11.04 -10.29 8.30
CA GLY A 137 12.11 -10.76 9.20
C GLY A 137 13.54 -10.44 8.76
N VAL A 138 13.74 -9.77 7.61
CA VAL A 138 15.06 -9.37 7.11
C VAL A 138 15.35 -7.91 7.49
N PRO A 139 16.49 -7.59 8.12
CA PRO A 139 16.86 -6.21 8.39
C PRO A 139 17.21 -5.47 7.10
N VAL A 140 16.61 -4.30 6.91
CA VAL A 140 16.76 -3.44 5.74
C VAL A 140 17.09 -2.01 6.19
N LEU A 141 18.00 -1.35 5.49
CA LEU A 141 18.25 0.08 5.65
C LEU A 141 17.15 0.87 4.94
N GLY A 142 16.46 1.73 5.69
CA GLY A 142 15.44 2.64 5.18
C GLY A 142 15.77 4.10 5.45
N TRP A 143 14.83 4.95 5.09
CA TRP A 143 14.87 6.40 5.28
C TRP A 143 13.56 6.88 5.89
N ALA A 144 13.67 7.64 6.97
CA ALA A 144 12.56 8.25 7.66
C ALA A 144 12.42 9.74 7.29
N LEU A 145 11.19 10.21 7.18
CA LEU A 145 10.82 11.61 7.06
C LEU A 145 9.79 11.92 8.14
N LEU A 146 10.17 12.79 9.07
CA LEU A 146 9.32 13.23 10.18
C LEU A 146 8.96 14.68 9.95
N ALA A 147 7.68 14.97 9.76
CA ALA A 147 7.16 16.31 9.46
C ALA A 147 6.06 16.69 10.46
N ASP A 148 5.76 17.98 10.56
CA ASP A 148 4.68 18.47 11.42
C ASP A 148 3.35 17.79 11.06
N GLY A 149 2.84 16.93 11.95
CA GLY A 149 1.58 16.21 11.79
C GLY A 149 1.65 14.88 11.00
N ALA A 150 2.78 14.55 10.36
CA ALA A 150 2.90 13.33 9.55
C ALA A 150 4.31 12.73 9.59
N SER A 151 4.38 11.40 9.64
CA SER A 151 5.62 10.65 9.63
C SER A 151 5.58 9.57 8.57
N GLY A 152 6.73 9.29 7.97
CA GLY A 152 6.84 8.20 7.02
C GLY A 152 8.21 7.56 7.03
N ILE A 153 8.26 6.28 6.69
CA ILE A 153 9.50 5.53 6.46
C ILE A 153 9.42 4.85 5.10
N ALA A 154 10.54 4.74 4.40
CA ALA A 154 10.66 4.03 3.12
C ALA A 154 11.90 3.15 3.10
N CYS A 155 11.78 1.96 2.51
CA CYS A 155 12.91 1.07 2.28
C CYS A 155 12.74 0.31 0.97
N GLU A 156 13.84 -0.16 0.40
CA GLU A 156 13.83 -1.04 -0.76
C GLU A 156 13.84 -2.51 -0.32
N HIS A 157 12.95 -3.33 -0.89
CA HIS A 157 12.91 -4.77 -0.63
C HIS A 157 12.38 -5.51 -1.86
N ARG A 158 13.15 -6.48 -2.38
CA ARG A 158 12.76 -7.35 -3.53
C ARG A 158 12.24 -6.56 -4.74
N ASP A 159 13.03 -5.60 -5.23
CA ASP A 159 12.71 -4.71 -6.35
C ASP A 159 11.47 -3.81 -6.14
N ARG A 160 11.10 -3.57 -4.88
CA ARG A 160 9.97 -2.73 -4.49
C ARG A 160 10.41 -1.73 -3.45
N ILE A 161 9.63 -0.67 -3.33
CA ILE A 161 9.75 0.28 -2.23
C ILE A 161 8.56 0.09 -1.30
N LEU A 162 8.84 -0.25 -0.05
CA LEU A 162 7.83 -0.38 1.00
C LEU A 162 7.88 0.86 1.87
N MET A 163 6.69 1.39 2.16
CA MET A 163 6.53 2.60 2.95
C MET A 163 5.48 2.39 4.03
N TRP A 164 5.74 2.92 5.21
CA TRP A 164 4.72 3.19 6.21
C TRP A 164 4.52 4.69 6.30
N LEU A 165 3.27 5.11 6.40
CA LEU A 165 2.85 6.50 6.51
C LEU A 165 1.89 6.60 7.68
N GLY A 166 2.12 7.53 8.59
CA GLY A 166 1.33 7.72 9.80
C GLY A 166 1.15 9.19 10.15
N THR A 167 0.14 9.50 10.96
CA THR A 167 0.06 10.82 11.61
C THR A 167 1.11 10.95 12.72
N GLU A 168 1.27 12.14 13.28
CA GLU A 168 2.18 12.36 14.42
C GLU A 168 1.85 11.51 15.68
N GLN A 169 0.59 11.06 15.81
CA GLN A 169 0.16 10.19 16.92
C GLN A 169 0.45 8.70 16.64
N ALA A 170 0.76 8.34 15.40
CA ALA A 170 1.00 6.96 15.01
C ALA A 170 2.38 6.49 15.50
N VAL A 171 2.45 5.22 15.88
CA VAL A 171 3.70 4.61 16.34
C VAL A 171 4.46 4.10 15.12
N ILE A 172 5.71 4.55 14.95
CA ILE A 172 6.57 4.08 13.86
C ILE A 172 6.84 2.58 14.05
N PRO A 173 6.51 1.73 13.07
CA PRO A 173 6.67 0.29 13.18
C PRO A 173 8.14 -0.11 13.09
N ARG A 174 8.48 -1.25 13.68
CA ARG A 174 9.82 -1.87 13.54
C ARG A 174 9.84 -2.96 12.47
N SER A 175 8.67 -3.40 12.02
CA SER A 175 8.57 -4.39 10.97
C SER A 175 7.42 -4.14 10.01
N ILE A 176 7.61 -4.56 8.76
CA ILE A 176 6.59 -4.62 7.71
C ILE A 176 6.53 -6.05 7.19
N SER A 177 5.32 -6.58 7.06
CA SER A 177 5.07 -7.88 6.43
C SER A 177 4.45 -7.69 5.05
N THR A 178 4.89 -8.49 4.07
CA THR A 178 4.36 -8.49 2.72
C THR A 178 3.53 -9.74 2.42
N LYS A 179 2.57 -9.63 1.50
CA LYS A 179 1.74 -10.75 1.04
C LYS A 179 1.52 -10.67 -0.46
N ILE A 180 1.40 -11.84 -1.10
CA ILE A 180 1.00 -12.00 -2.48
C ILE A 180 -0.50 -12.35 -2.50
N MET A 181 -1.30 -11.65 -3.29
CA MET A 181 -2.66 -12.10 -3.57
C MET A 181 -2.61 -13.26 -4.57
N THR A 182 -3.04 -14.43 -4.13
CA THR A 182 -3.34 -15.56 -5.01
C THR A 182 -4.84 -15.59 -5.33
N SER A 183 -5.19 -16.15 -6.49
CA SER A 183 -6.59 -16.22 -6.99
C SER A 183 -7.54 -17.00 -6.07
N THR A 184 -7.01 -17.73 -5.09
CA THR A 184 -7.74 -18.28 -3.96
C THR A 184 -7.79 -17.24 -2.85
N GLY A 185 -8.93 -16.55 -2.74
CA GLY A 185 -9.14 -15.45 -1.81
C GLY A 185 -8.75 -15.77 -0.37
N TRP A 186 -8.38 -14.72 0.38
CA TRP A 186 -8.12 -14.70 1.83
C TRP A 186 -8.45 -16.01 2.56
N GLN A 187 -7.52 -16.95 2.58
CA GLN A 187 -7.43 -17.89 3.67
C GLN A 187 -6.67 -17.16 4.78
N GLU A 188 -7.38 -16.89 5.87
CA GLU A 188 -6.75 -16.69 7.17
C GLU A 188 -5.91 -17.94 7.43
N ASP A 189 -4.59 -17.80 7.34
CA ASP A 189 -3.68 -18.79 7.89
C ASP A 189 -3.79 -18.68 9.42
N ASN A 190 -4.82 -19.30 9.97
CA ASN A 190 -4.88 -19.66 11.39
C ASN A 190 -4.00 -20.90 11.58
N CYS A 191 -2.75 -20.67 11.96
CA CYS A 191 -1.88 -21.65 12.60
C CYS A 191 -1.26 -21.02 13.85
#